data_AF-A0A9D8X422-F1
#
_entry.id   AF-A0A9D8X422-F1
#
_cell.length_a   1.000
_cell.length_b   1.000
_cell.length_c   1.000
_cell.angle_alpha   90.00
_cell.angle_beta   90.00
_cell.angle_gamma   90.00
#
_symmetry.space_group_name_H-M   'P 1'
#
loop_
_entity.id
_entity.type
_entity.pdbx_description
1 polymer ?
#
loop_
_entity_poly.entity_id
_entity_poly.type
_entity_poly.pdbx_seq_one_letter_code
_entity_poly.pdbx_strand_id
1 'polypeptide(L)'
;MSFTIKEYAKDGKLVKETKEEGFNSLVAEYNADGQITKAMLNNSAVPASLAKESKKVFKDNAKIYSDKGSLKAAFKTSKDANTLVNYYKNGQAKTKLSFKNNGEIAVTAYAKDGTPVKSATLAQDGKLYIKKPELRVIPSYRERYWVDYNNPRWIENQDKYSIKAIKELYLDTVAYILNELEISIPEELKKLREQK
;
A
#
# COMPACT_ATOMS: atom_id res chain seq x y z
N MET A 1 -0.67 -12.18 -4.39
CA MET A 1 -0.50 -13.60 -4.01
C MET A 1 -1.41 -13.85 -2.83
N SER A 2 -2.20 -14.93 -2.86
CA SER A 2 -3.13 -15.27 -1.78
C SER A 2 -2.95 -16.73 -1.39
N PHE A 3 -2.96 -17.03 -0.09
CA PHE A 3 -2.88 -18.39 0.41
C PHE A 3 -3.58 -18.52 1.75
N THR A 4 -3.89 -19.76 2.12
CA THR A 4 -4.54 -20.08 3.39
C THR A 4 -3.78 -21.23 4.05
N ILE A 5 -3.36 -21.00 5.30
CA ILE A 5 -2.72 -21.99 6.15
C ILE A 5 -3.72 -22.40 7.21
N LYS A 6 -3.91 -23.69 7.40
CA LYS A 6 -4.77 -24.27 8.44
C LYS A 6 -3.93 -25.14 9.35
N GLU A 7 -4.04 -24.89 10.65
CA GLU A 7 -3.40 -25.66 11.69
C GLU A 7 -4.47 -26.45 12.45
N TYR A 8 -4.21 -27.74 12.64
CA TYR A 8 -5.14 -28.67 13.27
C TYR A 8 -4.51 -29.25 14.54
N ALA A 9 -5.33 -29.46 15.57
CA ALA A 9 -4.96 -30.24 16.74
C ALA A 9 -4.80 -31.73 16.40
N LYS A 10 -4.23 -32.50 17.33
CA LYS A 10 -3.99 -33.95 17.17
C LYS A 10 -5.28 -34.75 16.92
N ASP A 11 -6.41 -34.27 17.40
CA ASP A 11 -7.74 -34.85 17.19
C ASP A 11 -8.37 -34.43 15.84
N GLY A 12 -7.63 -33.71 15.00
CA GLY A 12 -8.07 -33.25 13.68
C GLY A 12 -8.94 -31.99 13.71
N LYS A 13 -9.18 -31.37 14.87
CA LYS A 13 -9.95 -30.13 14.96
C LYS A 13 -9.13 -28.92 14.50
N LEU A 14 -9.75 -28.03 13.73
CA LEU A 14 -9.12 -26.78 13.31
C LEU A 14 -8.89 -25.90 14.54
N VAL A 15 -7.65 -25.50 14.80
CA VAL A 15 -7.30 -24.61 15.92
C VAL A 15 -6.92 -23.22 15.47
N LYS A 16 -6.38 -23.09 14.24
CA LYS A 16 -5.99 -21.80 13.70
C LYS A 16 -6.06 -21.79 12.17
N GLU A 17 -6.55 -20.69 11.63
CA GLU A 17 -6.57 -20.40 10.20
C GLU A 17 -5.87 -19.07 9.97
N THR A 18 -4.87 -19.07 9.09
CA THR A 18 -4.20 -17.85 8.63
C THR A 18 -4.52 -17.67 7.16
N LYS A 19 -5.22 -16.58 6.83
CA LYS A 19 -5.48 -16.19 5.45
C LYS A 19 -4.59 -15.01 5.10
N GLU A 20 -3.80 -15.16 4.05
CA GLU A 20 -3.00 -14.09 3.51
C GLU A 20 -3.52 -13.66 2.14
N GLU A 21 -3.71 -12.35 1.99
CA GLU A 21 -4.11 -11.74 0.73
C GLU A 21 -3.36 -10.42 0.53
N GLY A 22 -2.33 -10.46 -0.32
CA GLY A 22 -1.40 -9.34 -0.49
C GLY A 22 -0.54 -9.14 0.76
N PHE A 23 -0.66 -7.97 1.39
CA PHE A 23 0.05 -7.63 2.64
C PHE A 23 -0.80 -7.89 3.89
N ASN A 24 -2.01 -8.41 3.72
CA ASN A 24 -2.89 -8.66 4.85
C ASN A 24 -2.75 -10.09 5.33
N SER A 25 -2.66 -10.24 6.65
CA SER A 25 -2.77 -11.52 7.33
C SER A 25 -3.95 -11.45 8.30
N LEU A 26 -4.96 -12.28 8.05
CA LEU A 26 -6.07 -12.51 8.97
C LEU A 26 -5.85 -13.84 9.66
N VAL A 27 -5.63 -13.78 10.98
CA VAL A 27 -5.49 -14.95 11.83
C VAL A 27 -6.77 -15.14 12.63
N ALA A 28 -7.37 -16.31 12.55
CA ALA A 28 -8.47 -16.74 13.40
C ALA A 28 -8.03 -17.95 14.24
N GLU A 29 -8.23 -17.87 15.55
CA GLU A 29 -8.02 -19.00 16.48
C GLU A 29 -9.38 -19.54 16.92
N TYR A 30 -9.49 -20.85 17.06
CA TYR A 30 -10.74 -21.57 17.29
C TYR A 30 -10.68 -22.37 18.60
N ASN A 31 -11.80 -22.46 19.30
CA ASN A 31 -11.97 -23.42 20.40
C ASN A 31 -12.36 -24.82 19.89
N ALA A 32 -12.49 -25.77 20.82
CA ALA A 32 -12.86 -27.15 20.53
C ALA A 32 -14.25 -27.34 19.89
N ASP A 33 -15.11 -26.32 19.96
CA ASP A 33 -16.46 -26.28 19.37
C ASP A 33 -16.47 -25.60 17.98
N GLY A 34 -15.30 -25.20 17.47
CA GLY A 34 -15.17 -24.52 16.18
C GLY A 34 -15.59 -23.05 16.19
N GLN A 35 -15.74 -22.44 17.36
CA GLN A 35 -16.01 -21.01 17.50
C GLN A 35 -14.70 -20.21 17.53
N ILE A 36 -14.70 -19.05 16.88
CA ILE A 36 -13.54 -18.15 16.86
C ILE A 36 -13.41 -17.49 18.23
N THR A 37 -12.31 -17.74 18.93
CA THR A 37 -11.98 -17.13 20.22
C THR A 37 -11.19 -15.86 20.05
N LYS A 38 -10.43 -15.74 18.96
CA LYS A 38 -9.58 -14.59 18.67
C LYS A 38 -9.46 -14.38 17.17
N ALA A 39 -9.55 -13.14 16.75
CA ALA A 39 -9.30 -12.73 15.38
C ALA A 39 -8.31 -11.57 15.36
N MET A 40 -7.31 -11.64 14.49
CA MET A 40 -6.32 -10.59 14.29
C MET A 40 -6.21 -10.26 12.81
N LEU A 41 -6.31 -8.98 12.46
CA LEU A 41 -5.97 -8.48 11.14
C LEU A 41 -4.66 -7.70 11.26
N ASN A 42 -3.61 -8.13 10.55
CA ASN A 42 -2.30 -7.48 10.57
C ASN A 42 -1.76 -7.26 11.99
N ASN A 43 -1.84 -8.30 12.82
CA ASN A 43 -1.45 -8.31 14.24
C ASN A 43 -2.27 -7.38 15.15
N SER A 44 -3.38 -6.82 14.67
CA SER A 44 -4.32 -6.04 15.48
C SER A 44 -5.58 -6.84 15.76
N ALA A 45 -6.03 -6.86 17.02
CA ALA A 45 -7.26 -7.55 17.41
C ALA A 45 -8.48 -6.96 16.68
N VAL A 46 -9.34 -7.84 16.16
CA VAL A 46 -10.58 -7.47 15.46
C VAL A 46 -11.74 -8.34 15.93
N PRO A 47 -13.01 -7.91 15.73
CA PRO A 47 -14.17 -8.74 16.06
C PRO A 47 -14.19 -10.05 15.29
N ALA A 48 -14.65 -11.14 15.92
CA ALA A 48 -14.75 -12.47 15.31
C ALA A 48 -15.66 -12.52 14.06
N SER A 49 -16.66 -11.63 13.97
CA SER A 49 -17.51 -11.46 12.78
C SER A 49 -16.70 -11.10 11.54
N LEU A 50 -15.63 -10.33 11.72
CA LEU A 50 -14.74 -9.86 10.65
C LEU A 50 -13.95 -11.02 10.03
N ALA A 51 -13.56 -12.02 10.83
CA ALA A 51 -12.89 -13.21 10.33
C ALA A 51 -13.78 -14.11 9.45
N LYS A 52 -15.10 -14.11 9.71
CA LYS A 52 -16.10 -14.85 8.90
C LYS A 52 -16.33 -14.20 7.55
N GLU A 53 -16.15 -12.87 7.45
CA GLU A 53 -16.28 -12.10 6.20
C GLU A 53 -14.93 -11.89 5.48
N SER A 54 -13.96 -12.81 5.62
CA SER A 54 -12.58 -12.62 5.14
C SER A 54 -12.49 -12.15 3.68
N LYS A 55 -13.30 -12.70 2.77
CA LYS A 55 -13.36 -12.26 1.35
C LYS A 55 -13.76 -10.79 1.18
N LYS A 56 -14.57 -10.22 2.08
CA LYS A 56 -15.02 -8.82 2.05
C LYS A 56 -14.03 -7.91 2.78
N VAL A 57 -13.36 -8.44 3.81
CA VAL A 57 -12.28 -7.76 4.54
C VAL A 57 -11.04 -7.56 3.66
N PHE A 58 -10.70 -8.57 2.84
CA PHE A 58 -9.61 -8.46 1.88
C PHE A 58 -10.00 -7.72 0.61
N LYS A 59 -11.28 -7.65 0.25
CA LYS A 59 -11.70 -7.11 -1.06
C LYS A 59 -11.52 -5.61 -1.23
N ASP A 60 -11.55 -4.79 -0.18
CA ASP A 60 -11.69 -3.35 -0.43
C ASP A 60 -10.61 -2.46 0.17
N ASN A 61 -10.22 -2.55 1.44
CA ASN A 61 -9.23 -1.61 1.99
C ASN A 61 -8.56 -2.16 3.24
N ALA A 62 -7.26 -2.46 3.19
CA ALA A 62 -6.47 -2.77 4.38
C ALA A 62 -6.20 -1.50 5.18
N LYS A 63 -6.87 -1.30 6.31
CA LYS A 63 -6.62 -0.15 7.19
C LYS A 63 -5.59 -0.51 8.26
N ILE A 64 -4.62 0.38 8.48
CA ILE A 64 -3.61 0.30 9.53
C ILE A 64 -3.92 1.40 10.53
N TYR A 65 -4.05 1.02 11.80
CA TYR A 65 -4.32 1.94 12.90
C TYR A 65 -3.08 2.08 13.79
N SER A 66 -2.99 3.20 14.49
CA SER A 66 -2.05 3.38 15.60
C SER A 66 -2.52 2.62 16.84
N ASP A 67 -1.63 2.44 17.81
CA ASP A 67 -1.94 1.83 19.12
C ASP A 67 -3.05 2.58 19.88
N LYS A 68 -3.29 3.85 19.53
CA LYS A 68 -4.36 4.71 20.08
C LYS A 68 -5.64 4.68 19.24
N GLY A 69 -5.75 3.78 18.27
CA GLY A 69 -6.93 3.59 17.42
C GLY A 69 -7.10 4.57 16.25
N SER A 70 -6.22 5.57 16.09
CA SER A 70 -6.29 6.49 14.94
C SER A 70 -5.82 5.83 13.64
N LEU A 71 -6.52 6.07 12.52
CA LEU A 71 -6.15 5.55 11.19
C LEU A 71 -4.82 6.16 10.72
N LYS A 72 -3.82 5.32 10.45
CA LYS A 72 -2.49 5.72 9.95
C LYS A 72 -2.35 5.55 8.46
N ALA A 73 -2.80 4.42 7.93
CA ALA A 73 -2.68 4.12 6.50
C ALA A 73 -3.82 3.23 6.01
N ALA A 74 -4.03 3.20 4.70
CA ALA A 74 -4.92 2.28 4.04
C ALA A 74 -4.33 1.80 2.71
N PHE A 75 -4.26 0.49 2.50
CA PHE A 75 -4.05 -0.07 1.16
C PHE A 75 -5.39 -0.34 0.51
N LYS A 76 -5.57 0.09 -0.73
CA LYS A 76 -6.76 -0.12 -1.55
C LYS A 76 -6.35 -0.85 -2.80
N THR A 77 -7.07 -1.89 -3.17
CA THR A 77 -6.82 -2.60 -4.42
C THR A 77 -8.06 -2.47 -5.29
N SER A 78 -7.86 -2.14 -6.56
CA SER A 78 -8.90 -2.16 -7.59
C SER A 78 -8.41 -2.97 -8.78
N LYS A 79 -9.30 -3.16 -9.77
CA LYS A 79 -8.98 -3.83 -11.03
C LYS A 79 -7.82 -3.16 -11.77
N ASP A 80 -7.64 -1.86 -11.60
CA ASP A 80 -6.72 -1.06 -12.41
C ASP A 80 -5.48 -0.61 -11.63
N ALA A 81 -5.53 -0.59 -10.30
CA ALA A 81 -4.43 -0.11 -9.48
C ALA A 81 -4.43 -0.65 -8.05
N ASN A 82 -3.24 -0.70 -7.45
CA ASN A 82 -3.04 -0.80 -6.02
C ASN A 82 -2.70 0.58 -5.47
N THR A 83 -3.24 0.98 -4.33
CA THR A 83 -3.07 2.32 -3.75
C THR A 83 -2.74 2.25 -2.28
N LEU A 84 -1.67 2.91 -1.83
CA LEU A 84 -1.39 3.17 -0.42
C LEU A 84 -1.72 4.63 -0.09
N VAL A 85 -2.57 4.84 0.92
CA VAL A 85 -2.90 6.16 1.46
C VAL A 85 -2.41 6.23 2.90
N ASN A 86 -1.60 7.23 3.24
CA ASN A 86 -1.28 7.55 4.64
C ASN A 86 -2.09 8.76 5.07
N TYR A 87 -2.40 8.83 6.36
CA TYR A 87 -3.28 9.85 6.93
C TYR A 87 -2.55 10.67 8.00
N TYR A 88 -2.99 11.92 8.14
CA TYR A 88 -2.73 12.74 9.32
C TYR A 88 -3.58 12.24 10.49
N LYS A 89 -3.25 12.68 11.71
CA LYS A 89 -4.02 12.35 12.92
C LYS A 89 -5.49 12.79 12.86
N ASN A 90 -5.80 13.82 12.07
CA ASN A 90 -7.17 14.30 11.84
C ASN A 90 -7.96 13.44 10.82
N GLY A 91 -7.37 12.33 10.33
CA GLY A 91 -8.00 11.42 9.38
C GLY A 91 -7.94 11.87 7.92
N GLN A 92 -7.40 13.04 7.62
CA GLN A 92 -7.21 13.49 6.24
C GLN A 92 -6.00 12.81 5.59
N ALA A 93 -6.06 12.60 4.27
CA ALA A 93 -4.95 12.02 3.53
C ALA A 93 -3.71 12.92 3.64
N LYS A 94 -2.57 12.32 3.94
CA LYS A 94 -1.24 12.94 3.93
C LYS A 94 -0.51 12.65 2.63
N THR A 95 -0.53 11.40 2.19
CA THR A 95 0.07 10.95 0.94
C THR A 95 -0.75 9.85 0.32
N LYS A 96 -0.86 9.85 -1.00
CA LYS A 96 -1.47 8.79 -1.81
C LYS A 96 -0.43 8.31 -2.82
N LEU A 97 -0.23 7.01 -2.87
CA LEU A 97 0.65 6.30 -3.79
C LEU A 97 -0.21 5.32 -4.57
N SER A 98 -0.20 5.39 -5.89
CA SER A 98 -0.97 4.50 -6.75
C SER A 98 -0.03 3.81 -7.74
N PHE A 99 -0.12 2.49 -7.79
CA PHE A 99 0.61 1.59 -8.67
C PHE A 99 -0.40 1.01 -9.65
N LYS A 100 -0.43 1.52 -10.87
CA LYS A 100 -1.35 1.04 -11.90
C LYS A 100 -0.80 -0.25 -12.51
N ASN A 101 -1.71 -1.14 -12.91
CA ASN A 101 -1.34 -2.42 -13.52
C ASN A 101 -0.69 -2.25 -14.90
N ASN A 102 -0.84 -1.06 -15.50
CA ASN A 102 -0.24 -0.70 -16.77
C ASN A 102 1.22 -0.20 -16.61
N GLY A 103 1.78 -0.28 -15.40
CA GLY A 103 3.10 0.23 -15.06
C GLY A 103 3.03 1.55 -14.31
N GLU A 104 2.15 2.50 -14.64
CA GLU A 104 2.28 3.87 -14.08
C GLU A 104 2.31 3.95 -12.55
N ILE A 105 3.16 4.82 -12.01
CA ILE A 105 3.13 5.19 -10.59
C ILE A 105 2.67 6.63 -10.46
N ALA A 106 1.69 6.88 -9.60
CA ALA A 106 1.30 8.22 -9.21
C ALA A 106 1.51 8.44 -7.71
N VAL A 107 2.13 9.57 -7.36
CA VAL A 107 2.35 10.02 -5.99
C VAL A 107 1.69 11.37 -5.81
N THR A 108 0.96 11.57 -4.71
CA THR A 108 0.37 12.86 -4.34
C THR A 108 0.51 13.07 -2.84
N ALA A 109 1.06 14.21 -2.44
CA ALA A 109 1.08 14.68 -1.05
C ALA A 109 0.05 15.78 -0.86
N TYR A 110 -0.51 15.85 0.34
CA TYR A 110 -1.56 16.78 0.72
C TYR A 110 -1.18 17.54 1.99
N ALA A 111 -1.62 18.78 2.09
CA ALA A 111 -1.62 19.54 3.34
C ALA A 111 -2.64 18.98 4.33
N LYS A 112 -2.59 19.44 5.59
CA LYS A 112 -3.49 19.00 6.67
C LYS A 112 -4.96 19.38 6.47
N ASP A 113 -5.25 20.25 5.50
CA ASP A 113 -6.58 20.67 5.06
C ASP A 113 -7.08 19.87 3.83
N GLY A 114 -6.26 18.95 3.30
CA GLY A 114 -6.60 18.09 2.18
C GLY A 114 -6.20 18.67 0.81
N THR A 115 -5.59 19.87 0.78
CA THR A 115 -5.13 20.50 -0.46
C THR A 115 -3.90 19.76 -1.02
N PRO A 116 -3.85 19.38 -2.32
CA PRO A 116 -2.67 18.75 -2.89
C PRO A 116 -1.49 19.73 -2.96
N VAL A 117 -0.35 19.35 -2.37
CA VAL A 117 0.84 20.20 -2.25
C VAL A 117 2.06 19.69 -3.01
N LYS A 118 2.09 18.44 -3.47
CA LYS A 118 3.14 17.91 -4.37
C LYS A 118 2.56 16.71 -5.10
N SER A 119 2.88 16.51 -6.37
CA SER A 119 2.54 15.26 -7.06
C SER A 119 3.57 14.89 -8.09
N ALA A 120 3.72 13.60 -8.34
CA ALA A 120 4.51 13.10 -9.44
C ALA A 120 3.81 11.91 -10.10
N THR A 121 4.03 11.73 -11.39
CA THR A 121 3.58 10.57 -12.15
C THR A 121 4.74 10.02 -12.95
N LEU A 122 5.10 8.77 -12.72
CA LEU A 122 5.93 8.00 -13.66
C LEU A 122 4.97 7.37 -14.67
N ALA A 123 5.05 7.82 -15.93
CA ALA A 123 4.21 7.32 -17.00
C ALA A 123 4.73 5.97 -17.53
N GLN A 124 3.90 5.32 -18.36
CA GLN A 124 4.25 4.03 -18.96
C GLN A 124 5.48 4.11 -19.85
N ASP A 125 5.76 5.27 -20.44
CA ASP A 125 6.93 5.53 -21.28
C ASP A 125 8.22 5.74 -20.49
N GLY A 126 8.17 5.57 -19.16
CA GLY A 126 9.29 5.76 -18.26
C GLY A 126 9.53 7.22 -17.87
N LYS A 127 8.77 8.19 -18.37
CA LYS A 127 9.00 9.61 -18.05
C LYS A 127 8.39 10.00 -16.71
N LEU A 128 9.16 10.72 -15.90
CA LEU A 128 8.72 11.23 -14.61
C LEU A 128 8.23 12.68 -14.73
N TYR A 129 6.93 12.87 -14.51
CA TYR A 129 6.28 14.17 -14.50
C TYR A 129 6.14 14.65 -13.06
N ILE A 130 6.80 15.75 -12.69
CA ILE A 130 6.73 16.31 -11.35
C ILE A 130 5.93 17.62 -11.39
N LYS A 131 4.94 17.72 -10.51
CA LYS A 131 4.19 18.96 -10.25
C LYS A 131 4.43 19.37 -8.80
N LYS A 132 5.30 20.35 -8.62
CA LYS A 132 5.40 21.14 -7.38
C LYS A 132 4.43 22.32 -7.54
N PRO A 133 3.52 22.60 -6.59
CA PRO A 133 2.71 23.81 -6.65
C PRO A 133 3.63 25.00 -6.52
N GLU A 134 3.41 25.95 -7.43
CA GLU A 134 4.08 27.23 -7.50
C GLU A 134 4.05 27.91 -6.12
N LEU A 135 5.24 28.31 -5.64
CA LEU A 135 5.36 29.38 -4.68
C LEU A 135 4.67 30.60 -5.28
N ARG A 136 3.49 30.96 -4.75
CA ARG A 136 2.90 32.30 -4.77
C ARG A 136 3.01 33.08 -6.11
N VAL A 137 2.04 32.83 -6.98
CA VAL A 137 1.47 33.75 -8.00
C VAL A 137 2.45 34.62 -8.81
N ILE A 138 2.80 34.17 -10.02
CA ILE A 138 2.93 35.04 -11.20
C ILE A 138 1.96 34.47 -12.26
N PRO A 139 1.07 35.25 -12.90
CA PRO A 139 -0.10 34.74 -13.64
C PRO A 139 0.19 33.85 -14.87
N SER A 140 1.43 33.55 -15.18
CA SER A 140 1.83 32.95 -16.46
C SER A 140 2.86 31.80 -16.36
N TYR A 141 3.24 31.33 -15.16
CA TYR A 141 4.36 30.40 -15.03
C TYR A 141 3.99 29.05 -14.38
N ARG A 142 3.40 28.14 -15.18
CA ARG A 142 3.27 26.72 -14.81
C ARG A 142 4.57 25.97 -15.08
N GLU A 143 5.50 25.97 -14.13
CA GLU A 143 6.68 25.10 -14.22
C GLU A 143 6.26 23.63 -14.16
N ARG A 144 6.27 22.96 -15.31
CA ARG A 144 6.27 21.51 -15.39
C ARG A 144 7.72 21.08 -15.55
N TYR A 145 8.31 20.54 -14.48
CA TYR A 145 9.61 19.89 -14.59
C TYR A 145 9.39 18.47 -15.12
N TRP A 146 10.07 18.12 -16.20
CA TRP A 146 10.22 16.74 -16.65
C TRP A 146 11.65 16.31 -16.36
N VAL A 147 11.78 15.12 -15.76
CA VAL A 147 13.06 14.42 -15.69
C VAL A 147 12.91 13.21 -16.59
N ASP A 148 13.77 13.10 -17.59
CA ASP A 148 13.79 11.94 -18.48
C ASP A 148 14.36 10.77 -17.69
N TYR A 149 13.47 9.99 -17.08
CA TYR A 149 13.85 8.86 -16.27
C TYR A 149 14.07 7.68 -17.22
N ASN A 150 15.25 7.70 -17.84
CA ASN A 150 15.77 6.57 -18.62
C ASN A 150 16.21 5.49 -17.62
N ASN A 151 15.25 4.85 -16.94
CA ASN A 151 15.52 3.67 -16.13
C ASN A 151 15.46 2.45 -17.06
N PRO A 152 16.61 1.87 -17.44
CA PRO A 152 16.68 0.75 -18.38
C PRO A 152 16.00 -0.54 -17.88
N ARG A 153 15.33 -0.52 -16.72
CA ARG A 153 14.69 -1.68 -16.09
C ARG A 153 13.17 -1.69 -16.15
N TRP A 154 12.51 -0.62 -16.61
CA TRP A 154 11.08 -0.44 -16.34
C TRP A 154 10.11 -1.09 -17.33
N ILE A 155 10.43 -1.07 -18.63
CA ILE A 155 9.50 -1.54 -19.68
C ILE A 155 9.99 -2.84 -20.33
N GLU A 156 11.30 -3.01 -20.56
CA GLU A 156 11.80 -4.10 -21.42
C GLU A 156 12.07 -5.44 -20.71
N ASN A 157 11.92 -5.52 -19.38
CA ASN A 157 12.39 -6.68 -18.63
C ASN A 157 11.42 -7.21 -17.55
N GLN A 158 10.16 -6.73 -17.48
CA GLN A 158 9.20 -7.27 -16.51
C GLN A 158 9.05 -8.80 -16.65
N ASP A 159 9.10 -9.33 -17.87
CA ASP A 159 9.01 -10.76 -18.16
C ASP A 159 10.26 -11.56 -17.75
N LYS A 160 11.40 -10.89 -17.52
CA LYS A 160 12.69 -11.51 -17.14
C LYS A 160 12.94 -11.48 -15.64
N TYR A 161 12.15 -10.71 -14.88
CA TYR A 161 12.33 -10.56 -13.44
C TYR A 161 11.37 -11.46 -12.67
N SER A 162 11.87 -12.08 -11.59
CA SER A 162 11.00 -12.76 -10.64
C SER A 162 10.01 -11.76 -10.03
N ILE A 163 8.83 -12.23 -9.60
CA ILE A 163 7.83 -11.42 -8.90
C ILE A 163 8.45 -10.60 -7.74
N LYS A 164 9.47 -11.17 -7.08
CA LYS A 164 10.24 -10.51 -6.01
C LYS A 164 11.06 -9.32 -6.54
N ALA A 165 11.83 -9.50 -7.60
CA ALA A 165 12.63 -8.44 -8.20
C ALA A 165 11.76 -7.29 -8.75
N ILE A 166 10.58 -7.62 -9.30
CA ILE A 166 9.59 -6.63 -9.73
C ILE A 166 9.09 -5.81 -8.51
N LYS A 167 8.70 -6.48 -7.41
CA LYS A 167 8.26 -5.82 -6.17
C LYS A 167 9.32 -4.85 -5.63
N GLU A 168 10.58 -5.28 -5.57
CA GLU A 168 11.70 -4.45 -5.11
C GLU A 168 11.91 -3.23 -6.00
N LEU A 169 11.86 -3.41 -7.33
CA LEU A 169 11.98 -2.31 -8.30
C LEU A 169 10.86 -1.27 -8.13
N TYR A 170 9.61 -1.69 -7.93
CA TYR A 170 8.48 -0.78 -7.67
C TYR A 170 8.68 0.01 -6.37
N LEU A 171 9.15 -0.65 -5.30
CA LEU A 171 9.39 0.01 -4.02
C LEU A 171 10.54 1.02 -4.09
N ASP A 172 11.63 0.68 -4.78
CA ASP A 172 12.78 1.56 -4.99
C ASP A 172 12.42 2.76 -5.86
N THR A 173 11.63 2.54 -6.91
CA THR A 173 11.13 3.62 -7.79
C THR A 173 10.26 4.60 -7.00
N VAL A 174 9.34 4.11 -6.16
CA VAL A 174 8.54 4.98 -5.30
C VAL A 174 9.37 5.71 -4.26
N ALA A 175 10.35 5.05 -3.64
CA ALA A 175 11.26 5.70 -2.69
C ALA A 175 12.01 6.86 -3.34
N TYR A 176 12.47 6.68 -4.58
CA TYR A 176 13.11 7.74 -5.37
C TYR A 176 12.15 8.89 -5.68
N ILE A 177 10.94 8.60 -6.17
CA ILE A 177 9.93 9.65 -6.45
C ILE A 177 9.61 10.44 -5.18
N LEU A 178 9.47 9.76 -4.04
CA LEU A 178 9.25 10.41 -2.76
C LEU A 178 10.42 11.33 -2.38
N ASN A 179 11.66 10.92 -2.63
CA ASN A 179 12.84 11.75 -2.43
C ASN A 179 12.87 12.99 -3.33
N GLU A 180 12.54 12.86 -4.62
CA GLU A 180 12.43 13.99 -5.57
C GLU A 180 11.33 15.00 -5.16
N LEU A 181 10.30 14.50 -4.48
CA LEU A 181 9.26 15.32 -3.88
C LEU A 181 9.62 15.82 -2.47
N GLU A 182 10.79 15.48 -1.92
CA GLU A 182 11.20 15.76 -0.54
C GLU A 182 10.15 15.29 0.50
N ILE A 183 9.56 14.13 0.24
CA ILE A 183 8.59 13.47 1.11
C ILE A 183 9.29 12.34 1.85
N SER A 184 9.20 12.34 3.18
CA SER A 184 9.68 11.23 4.00
C SER A 184 9.01 9.91 3.57
N ILE A 185 9.81 8.87 3.34
CA ILE A 185 9.29 7.53 3.01
C ILE A 185 8.36 7.05 4.14
N PRO A 186 7.10 6.72 3.84
CA PRO A 186 6.17 6.15 4.80
C PRO A 186 6.72 4.90 5.47
N GLU A 187 6.48 4.77 6.77
CA GLU A 187 6.98 3.64 7.56
C GLU A 187 6.43 2.31 7.05
N GLU A 188 5.19 2.33 6.57
CA GLU A 188 4.51 1.20 5.95
C GLU A 188 5.29 0.70 4.72
N LEU A 189 5.81 1.59 3.88
CA LEU A 189 6.65 1.21 2.72
C LEU A 189 8.00 0.62 3.16
N LYS A 190 8.62 1.14 4.22
CA LYS A 190 9.88 0.58 4.74
C LYS A 190 9.69 -0.86 5.21
N LYS A 191 8.63 -1.12 5.96
CA LYS A 191 8.28 -2.48 6.40
C LYS A 191 8.05 -3.43 5.22
N LEU A 192 7.44 -2.95 4.13
CA LEU A 192 7.26 -3.76 2.91
C LEU A 192 8.57 -4.15 2.23
N ARG A 193 9.62 -3.34 2.41
CA ARG A 193 10.98 -3.57 1.89
C ARG A 193 11.79 -4.53 2.78
N GLU A 194 11.50 -4.55 4.08
CA GLU A 194 12.19 -5.39 5.08
C GLU A 194 11.65 -6.82 5.16
N GLN A 195 10.42 -7.06 4.68
CA GLN A 195 9.85 -8.41 4.53
C GLN A 195 10.59 -9.18 3.42
N LYS A 196 11.63 -9.91 3.79
CA LYS A 196 12.47 -10.75 2.92
C LYS A 196 11.83 -12.07 2.51
#